data_AF-A0A292YWW7-F1
#
_entry.id   AF-A0A292YWW7-F1
#
_cell.length_a   1.000
_cell.length_b   1.000
_cell.length_c   1.000
_cell.angle_alpha   90.00
_cell.angle_beta   90.00
_cell.angle_gamma   90.00
#
_symmetry.space_group_name_H-M   'P 1'
#
loop_
_entity.id
_entity.type
_entity.pdbx_description
1 polymer ?
#
loop_
_entity_poly.entity_id
_entity_poly.type
_entity_poly.pdbx_seq_one_letter_code
_entity_poly.pdbx_strand_id
1 'polypeptide(L)' 'MLEERASLSPDALTGMEANHRFVGPETMESRIFSRLTAWQNWIFVRPNASGPEGALRRYGTGRKAEFDRKRV' A
#
# COMPACT_ATOMS: atom_id res chain seq x y z
N MET A 1 -5.78 -26.01 -10.13
CA MET A 1 -6.31 -24.87 -9.36
C MET A 1 -5.39 -24.37 -8.24
N LEU A 2 -5.02 -25.17 -7.23
CA LEU A 2 -4.12 -24.69 -6.16
C LEU A 2 -2.71 -24.34 -6.66
N GLU A 3 -2.14 -25.21 -7.51
CA GLU A 3 -0.82 -24.99 -8.10
C GLU A 3 -0.78 -23.75 -9.01
N GLU A 4 -1.84 -23.53 -9.81
CA GLU A 4 -1.95 -22.34 -10.65
C GLU A 4 -2.01 -21.06 -9.81
N ARG A 5 -2.76 -21.05 -8.70
CA ARG A 5 -2.78 -19.90 -7.79
C ARG A 5 -1.43 -19.64 -7.14
N ALA A 6 -0.67 -20.70 -6.82
CA ALA A 6 0.69 -20.58 -6.29
C ALA A 6 1.71 -20.10 -7.34
N SER A 7 1.43 -20.30 -8.63
CA SER A 7 2.32 -19.91 -9.73
C SER A 7 2.25 -18.42 -10.11
N LEU A 8 1.23 -17.69 -9.67
CA LEU A 8 1.00 -16.28 -10.01
C LEU A 8 1.53 -15.33 -8.94
N SER A 9 1.79 -14.07 -9.32
CA SER A 9 2.22 -13.04 -8.37
C SER A 9 1.16 -12.81 -7.29
N PRO A 10 1.51 -12.94 -5.99
CA PRO A 10 0.57 -12.73 -4.90
C PRO A 10 0.05 -11.29 -4.84
N ASP A 11 0.87 -10.30 -5.21
CA ASP A 11 0.48 -8.89 -5.26
C ASP A 11 -0.58 -8.66 -6.34
N ALA A 12 -0.36 -9.24 -7.52
CA ALA A 12 -1.29 -9.12 -8.65
C ALA A 12 -2.62 -9.82 -8.34
N LEU A 13 -2.58 -11.03 -7.75
CA LEU A 13 -3.78 -11.75 -7.34
C LEU A 13 -4.56 -10.99 -6.26
N THR A 14 -3.87 -10.40 -5.28
CA THR A 14 -4.51 -9.58 -4.24
C THR A 14 -5.22 -8.37 -4.83
N GLY A 15 -4.56 -7.65 -5.75
CA GLY A 15 -5.17 -6.52 -6.45
C GLY A 15 -6.39 -6.95 -7.30
N MET A 16 -6.27 -8.05 -8.03
CA MET A 16 -7.36 -8.62 -8.83
C MET A 16 -8.56 -9.00 -7.96
N GLU A 17 -8.34 -9.75 -6.88
CA GLU A 17 -9.39 -10.18 -5.96
C GLU A 17 -10.10 -8.99 -5.28
N ALA A 18 -9.35 -7.96 -4.89
CA ALA A 18 -9.92 -6.74 -4.30
C ALA A 18 -10.90 -6.04 -5.25
N ASN A 19 -10.60 -6.03 -6.56
CA ASN A 19 -11.48 -5.41 -7.55
C ASN A 19 -12.68 -6.30 -7.90
N HIS A 20 -12.49 -7.61 -8.10
CA HIS A 20 -13.59 -8.49 -8.52
C HIS A 20 -14.54 -8.87 -7.39
N ARG A 21 -14.11 -8.84 -6.12
CA ARG A 21 -15.00 -9.12 -4.98
C ARG A 21 -15.84 -7.92 -4.55
N PHE A 22 -15.33 -6.71 -4.74
CA PHE A 22 -15.98 -5.46 -4.35
C PHE A 22 -16.38 -4.65 -5.58
N VAL A 23 -17.13 -5.28 -6.48
CA VAL A 23 -17.65 -4.64 -7.69
C VAL A 23 -18.88 -3.78 -7.36
N GLY A 24 -18.97 -2.59 -7.97
CA GLY A 24 -20.18 -1.77 -7.93
C GLY A 24 -20.18 -0.72 -6.81
N PRO A 25 -21.31 -0.52 -6.09
CA PRO A 25 -21.47 0.61 -5.16
C PRO A 25 -20.44 0.65 -4.03
N GLU A 26 -19.94 1.84 -3.73
CA GLU A 26 -19.02 2.07 -2.62
C GLU A 26 -19.78 2.46 -1.33
N THR A 27 -19.46 1.81 -0.20
CA THR A 27 -19.88 2.22 1.14
C THR A 27 -18.75 2.98 1.85
N MET A 28 -18.95 3.42 3.09
CA MET A 28 -17.85 3.97 3.88
C MET A 28 -16.75 2.92 4.11
N GLU A 29 -17.15 1.70 4.45
CA GLU A 29 -16.25 0.58 4.75
C GLU A 29 -15.46 0.17 3.51
N SER A 30 -16.12 0.02 2.35
CA SER A 30 -15.41 -0.35 1.13
C SER A 30 -14.45 0.75 0.66
N ARG A 31 -14.74 2.03 0.91
CA ARG A 31 -13.79 3.13 0.67
C ARG A 31 -12.60 3.11 1.62
N ILE A 32 -12.80 2.72 2.88
CA ILE A 32 -11.71 2.55 3.85
C ILE A 32 -10.77 1.43 3.37
N PHE A 33 -11.32 0.25 3.05
CA PHE A 33 -10.50 -0.90 2.66
C PHE A 33 -9.97 -0.86 1.23
N SER A 34 -10.62 -0.12 0.33
CA SER A 34 -10.15 0.07 -1.05
C SER A 34 -9.34 1.35 -1.14
N ARG A 35 -9.99 2.49 -1.36
CA ARG A 35 -9.33 3.77 -1.68
C ARG A 35 -8.30 4.18 -0.62
N LEU A 36 -8.69 4.26 0.64
CA LEU A 36 -7.80 4.74 1.70
C LEU A 36 -6.65 3.76 1.93
N THR A 37 -6.96 2.48 2.09
CA THR A 37 -5.97 1.44 2.39
C THR A 37 -5.02 1.20 1.22
N ALA A 38 -5.47 1.21 -0.04
CA ALA A 38 -4.60 1.04 -1.20
C ALA A 38 -3.57 2.17 -1.31
N TRP A 39 -3.99 3.43 -1.13
CA TRP A 39 -3.07 4.56 -1.07
C TRP A 39 -2.10 4.46 0.10
N GLN A 40 -2.57 4.02 1.26
CA GLN A 40 -1.72 3.82 2.43
C GLN A 40 -0.69 2.71 2.21
N ASN A 41 -1.09 1.59 1.59
CA ASN A 41 -0.19 0.50 1.25
C ASN A 41 0.92 0.97 0.30
N TRP A 42 0.57 1.80 -0.69
CA TRP A 42 1.55 2.42 -1.58
C TRP A 42 2.51 3.37 -0.85
N ILE A 43 2.02 4.13 0.14
CA ILE A 43 2.88 4.97 0.98
C ILE A 43 3.84 4.10 1.81
N PHE A 44 3.36 3.00 2.40
CA PHE A 44 4.13 2.17 3.31
C PHE A 44 5.34 1.48 2.68
N VAL A 45 5.26 1.14 1.39
CA VAL A 45 6.37 0.48 0.68
C VAL A 45 7.43 1.47 0.16
N ARG A 46 7.22 2.79 0.30
CA ARG A 46 8.13 3.81 -0.24
C ARG A 46 9.16 4.32 0.78
N PRO A 47 10.38 4.68 0.34
CA PRO A 47 11.47 5.09 1.23
C PRO A 47 11.16 6.29 2.13
N ASN A 48 10.36 7.26 1.65
CA ASN A 48 9.97 8.43 2.44
C ASN A 48 9.26 8.05 3.75
N ALA A 49 8.49 6.95 3.76
CA ALA A 49 7.81 6.49 4.96
C ALA A 49 8.68 5.53 5.79
N SER A 50 9.09 4.40 5.20
CA SER A 50 9.65 3.24 5.92
C SER A 50 11.14 2.98 5.66
N GLY A 51 11.78 3.80 4.81
CA GLY A 51 13.20 3.68 4.48
C GLY A 51 14.13 4.04 5.65
N PRO A 52 15.45 3.78 5.52
CA PRO A 52 16.44 4.02 6.58
C PRO A 52 16.41 5.44 7.15
N GLU A 53 16.30 6.44 6.27
CA GLU A 53 16.25 7.87 6.62
C GLU A 53 14.81 8.44 6.54
N GLY A 54 13.80 7.55 6.44
CA GLY A 54 12.39 7.89 6.27
C GLY A 54 11.69 8.33 7.57
N ALA A 55 10.47 8.85 7.43
CA ALA A 55 9.73 9.48 8.51
C ALA A 55 9.56 8.58 9.76
N LEU A 56 9.17 7.32 9.57
CA LEU A 56 8.88 6.41 10.67
C LEU A 56 10.13 6.11 11.51
N ARG A 57 11.29 5.93 10.87
CA ARG A 57 12.54 5.61 11.57
C ARG A 57 13.19 6.82 12.25
N ARG A 58 12.85 8.04 11.81
CA ARG A 58 13.37 9.28 12.40
C ARG A 58 12.59 9.76 13.61
N TYR A 59 11.39 9.23 13.83
CA TYR A 59 10.59 9.56 14.99
C TYR A 59 11.38 9.31 16.29
N GLY A 60 11.43 10.30 17.18
CA GLY A 60 12.17 10.22 18.45
C GLY A 60 13.68 10.43 18.37
N THR A 61 14.29 10.50 17.17
CA THR A 61 15.76 10.61 17.01
C THR A 61 16.29 12.06 17.09
N GLY A 62 15.42 13.06 17.03
CA GLY A 62 15.79 14.48 16.92
C GLY A 62 16.31 14.89 15.53
N ARG A 63 16.44 13.96 14.58
CA ARG A 63 16.86 14.22 13.19
C ARG A 63 15.65 14.35 12.27
N LYS A 64 15.73 15.25 11.28
CA LYS A 64 14.71 15.37 10.22
C LYS A 64 14.82 14.19 9.24
N ALA A 65 13.67 13.77 8.70
CA ALA A 65 13.61 12.77 7.65
C ALA A 65 14.03 13.35 6.29
N GLU A 66 14.60 12.49 5.45
CA GLU A 66 14.97 12.82 4.08
C GLU A 66 13.86 12.38 3.14
N PHE A 67 13.36 13.31 2.33
CA PHE A 67 12.25 13.07 1.43
C PHE A 67 12.65 13.34 -0.02
N ASP A 68 12.36 12.39 -0.90
CA ASP A 68 12.24 12.69 -2.32
C ASP A 68 10.98 13.55 -2.52
N ARG A 69 11.18 14.77 -3.05
CA ARG A 69 10.13 15.77 -3.25
C ARG A 69 9.43 15.65 -4.62
N LYS A 70 9.85 14.72 -5.46
CA LYS A 70 9.18 14.45 -6.74
C LYS A 70 7.79 13.87 -6.50
N ARG A 71 6.81 14.42 -7.21
CA ARG A 71 5.46 13.85 -7.29
C ARG A 71 5.48 12.61 -8.19
N VAL A 72 4.50 11.73 -7.99
CA VAL A 72 4.22 10.55 -8.82
C VAL A 72 2.88 10.75 -9.49
#